data_AF-A0A1M6S4J2-F1
#
_entry.id   AF-A0A1M6S4J2-F1
#
_cell.length_a   1.000
_cell.length_b   1.000
_cell.length_c   1.000
_cell.angle_alpha   90.00
_cell.angle_beta   90.00
_cell.angle_gamma   90.00
#
_symmetry.space_group_name_H-M   'P 1'
#
loop_
_entity.id
_entity.type
_entity.pdbx_description
1 polymer ?
#
loop_
_entity_poly.entity_id
_entity_poly.type
_entity_poly.pdbx_seq_one_letter_code
_entity_poly.pdbx_strand_id
1 'polypeptide(L)' 'MSSENSSWHKSSYSDGRGGDCVEVAEGPTTRFRDTQNRELGFLTVPAGEWTALLVTLSK' A
#
# COMPACT_ATOMS: atom_id res chain seq x y z
N MET A 1 23.03 6.05 -0.77
CA MET A 1 21.64 5.83 -0.31
C MET A 1 21.00 4.83 -1.26
N SER A 2 20.68 3.64 -0.76
CA SER A 2 20.02 2.57 -1.50
C SER A 2 18.65 3.04 -1.98
N SER A 3 18.54 3.26 -3.29
CA SER A 3 17.25 3.27 -3.97
C SER A 3 16.67 1.87 -3.86
N GLU A 4 15.93 1.60 -2.79
CA GLU A 4 14.97 0.51 -2.82
C GLU A 4 14.04 0.81 -4.00
N ASN A 5 14.15 0.02 -5.06
CA ASN A 5 13.13 -0.04 -6.11
C ASN A 5 11.87 -0.64 -5.47
N SER A 6 11.15 0.19 -4.71
CA SER A 6 9.79 -0.10 -4.29
C SER A 6 8.97 -0.10 -5.56
N SER A 7 8.70 -1.28 -6.09
CA SER A 7 7.88 -1.46 -7.29
C SER A 7 6.43 -1.10 -6.96
N TRP A 8 6.16 0.20 -6.86
CA TRP A 8 4.81 0.73 -6.67
C TRP A 8 3.94 0.29 -7.83
N HIS A 9 2.78 -0.27 -7.52
CA HIS A 9 1.74 -0.52 -8.50
C HIS A 9 0.39 -0.09 -7.94
N LYS A 10 -0.51 0.26 -8.86
CA LYS A 10 -1.88 0.59 -8.51
C LYS A 10 -2.61 -0.69 -8.08
N SER A 11 -3.45 -0.59 -7.06
CA SER A 11 -4.32 -1.70 -6.64
C SER A 11 -5.36 -2.00 -7.73
N SER A 12 -5.66 -3.28 -7.94
CA SER A 12 -6.73 -3.71 -8.86
C SER A 12 -8.13 -3.31 -8.37
N TYR A 13 -8.28 -3.03 -7.07
CA TYR A 13 -9.51 -2.51 -6.50
C TYR A 13 -9.72 -1.01 -6.81
N SER A 14 -8.71 -0.35 -7.39
CA SER A 14 -8.72 1.07 -7.72
C SER A 14 -9.26 1.40 -9.12
N ASP A 15 -10.01 0.49 -9.74
CA ASP A 15 -10.54 0.65 -11.10
C ASP A 15 -11.98 1.19 -11.14
N GLY A 16 -12.05 2.52 -11.23
CA GLY A 16 -12.85 3.19 -12.25
C GLY A 16 -14.31 3.54 -11.95
N ARG A 17 -14.89 3.14 -10.80
CA ARG A 17 -16.26 3.54 -10.40
C ARG A 17 -16.34 4.50 -9.21
N GLY A 18 -15.26 5.25 -8.97
CA GLY A 18 -15.27 6.42 -8.08
C GLY A 18 -14.96 6.14 -6.62
N GLY A 19 -13.71 5.79 -6.27
CA GLY A 19 -13.33 5.86 -4.87
C GLY A 19 -11.86 5.63 -4.58
N ASP A 20 -11.44 4.38 -4.58
CA ASP A 20 -10.27 4.05 -3.77
C ASP A 20 -9.00 4.03 -4.60
N CYS A 21 -8.28 5.14 -4.58
CA CYS A 21 -7.05 5.36 -5.34
C CYS A 21 -5.83 4.95 -4.52
N VAL A 22 -5.44 3.68 -4.55
CA VAL A 22 -4.33 3.17 -3.73
C VAL A 22 -3.21 2.61 -4.59
N GLU A 23 -1.98 3.01 -4.26
CA GLU A 23 -0.76 2.36 -4.73
C GLU A 23 -0.12 1.58 -3.58
N VAL A 24 0.45 0.42 -3.89
CA VAL A 24 1.12 -0.46 -2.94
C VAL A 24 2.52 -0.80 -3.45
N ALA A 25 3.48 -0.86 -2.54
CA ALA A 25 4.80 -1.45 -2.78
C ALA A 25 5.06 -2.50 -1.70
N GLU A 26 5.07 -3.75 -2.13
CA GLU A 26 5.26 -4.92 -1.26
C GLU A 26 6.75 -5.24 -1.04
N GLY A 27 7.07 -5.84 0.11
CA GLY A 27 8.42 -6.22 0.49
C GLY A 27 8.49 -6.62 1.98
N PRO A 28 9.69 -6.70 2.58
CA PRO A 28 9.84 -6.89 4.03
C PRO A 28 9.05 -5.87 4.86
N THR A 29 8.86 -4.69 4.27
CA THR A 29 7.98 -3.64 4.76
C THR A 29 7.03 -3.23 3.63
N THR A 30 5.74 -3.38 3.86
CA THR A 30 4.68 -2.98 2.93
C THR A 30 4.45 -1.49 3.06
N ARG A 31 4.42 -0.80 1.93
CA ARG A 31 4.04 0.62 1.87
C ARG A 31 2.79 0.78 1.03
N PHE A 32 1.90 1.66 1.46
CA PHE A 32 0.71 2.01 0.70
C PHE A 32 0.42 3.50 0.83
N ARG A 33 -0.13 4.08 -0.23
CA ARG A 33 -0.46 5.50 -0.31
C ARG A 33 -1.66 5.77 -1.19
N ASP A 34 -2.19 6.97 -1.04
CA ASP A 34 -3.16 7.54 -1.95
C ASP A 34 -2.48 7.86 -3.30
N THR A 35 -3.07 7.37 -4.40
CA THR A 35 -2.58 7.62 -5.77
C THR A 35 -2.82 9.06 -6.21
N GLN A 36 -3.86 9.72 -5.70
CA GLN A 36 -4.22 11.10 -6.01
C GLN A 36 -3.38 12.11 -5.22
N ASN A 37 -2.93 11.73 -4.02
CA ASN A 37 -2.23 12.60 -3.09
C ASN A 37 -0.82 12.05 -2.71
N ARG A 38 -0.01 11.71 -3.73
CA ARG A 38 1.27 11.00 -3.54
C ARG A 38 2.29 11.79 -2.70
N GLU A 39 2.19 13.12 -2.74
CA GLU A 39 3.04 14.08 -2.05
C GLU A 39 2.76 14.19 -0.55
N LEU A 40 1.58 13.75 -0.10
CA LEU A 40 1.21 13.75 1.32
C LEU A 40 1.90 12.64 2.12
N GLY A 41 2.58 11.71 1.43
CA GLY A 41 3.38 10.65 2.03
C GLY A 41 2.78 9.26 1.84
N PHE A 42 3.25 8.31 2.63
CA PHE A 42 2.83 6.91 2.57
C PHE A 42 2.91 6.27 3.95
N LEU A 43 2.04 5.29 4.18
CA LEU A 43 2.09 4.46 5.38
C LEU A 43 3.08 3.31 5.14
N THR A 44 3.76 2.92 6.21
CA THR A 44 4.83 1.91 6.19
C THR A 44 4.55 0.91 7.30
N VAL A 45 4.38 -0.36 6.95
CA VAL A 45 3.96 -1.42 7.87
C VAL A 45 4.86 -2.64 7.68
N PRO A 46 5.48 -3.19 8.74
CA PRO A 46 6.20 -4.46 8.63
C PRO A 46 5.28 -5.60 8.18
N ALA A 47 5.81 -6.58 7.44
CA ALA A 47 4.99 -7.68 6.91
C ALA A 47 4.19 -8.47 7.98
N GLY A 48 4.74 -8.59 9.20
CA GLY A 48 4.06 -9.23 10.33
C GLY A 48 2.79 -8.50 10.76
N GLU A 49 2.86 -7.17 10.88
CA GLU A 49 1.71 -6.33 11.27
C GLU A 49 0.65 -6.29 10.17
N TRP A 50 1.07 -6.27 8.91
CA TRP A 50 0.16 -6.37 7.76
C TRP A 50 -0.64 -7.68 7.80
N THR A 51 0.02 -8.79 8.12
CA THR A 51 -0.64 -10.10 8.29
C THR A 51 -1.63 -10.07 9.45
N ALA A 52 -1.24 -9.51 10.60
CA ALA A 52 -2.11 -9.39 11.77
C ALA A 52 -3.37 -8.55 11.49
N LEU A 53 -3.23 -7.47 10.72
CA LEU A 53 -4.35 -6.63 10.27
C LEU A 53 -5.34 -7.45 9.44
N LEU A 54 -4.86 -8.18 8.43
CA LEU A 54 -5.72 -9.01 7.55
C LEU A 54 -6.45 -10.12 8.31
N VAL A 55 -5.78 -10.77 9.27
CA VAL A 55 -6.41 -11.77 10.16
C VAL A 55 -7.50 -11.12 11.01
N THR A 56 -7.32 -9.88 11.44
CA THR A 56 -8.30 -9.16 12.26
C THR A 56 -9.52 -8.75 11.45
N LEU A 57 -9.33 -8.28 10.22
CA LEU A 57 -10.39 -7.78 9.33
C LEU A 57 -11.18 -8.89 8.60
N SER A 58 -10.75 -10.15 8.69
CA SER A 58 -11.43 -11.30 8.05
C SER A 58 -12.48 -11.98 8.95
N LYS A 59 -12.91 -11.32 10.03
CA LYS A 59 -14.03 -11.70 10.89
C LYS A 59 -15.31 -10.95 10.53
#